data_AF-F5YI03-F1
#
_entry.id   AF-F5YI03-F1
#
_cell.length_a   1.000
_cell.length_b   1.000
_cell.length_c   1.000
_cell.angle_alpha   90.00
_cell.angle_beta   90.00
_cell.angle_gamma   90.00
#
_symmetry.space_group_name_H-M   'P 1'
#
loop_
_entity.id
_entity.type
_entity.pdbx_description
1 polymer ?
#
loop_
_entity_poly.entity_id
_entity_poly.type
_entity_poly.pdbx_seq_one_letter_code
_entity_poly.pdbx_strand_id
1 'polypeptide(L)'
;MIPRTKVSFSLLIPVLAFTLALGIFIVLVLTGSISFGRQEIKENIQAERKRIAQGLEKQMEDIAVEALLFSQTLSRNIENQLAYSGLTMDDLSYHPDILEAIEEHELALILLSLDKAKASGVFVILEATVNPFRGEEYARSGFYIRSTEPVVQRNSYKLYLRGFADLAFKNDLSLQSTWDLELNIKDKEYYTAPTNTFLKNPALPLSRSYFWSFADAVGRAEPALLCSVPMVSSQGTFLGVCGFELSEVNFKLFHSPGTDTYPQLHSMLASLSGDSLNLRKSYHAGGIHPNRKNPDSLSDFVFTDSYELIKLYSDNSPYAEEKMALVLGLPQQDYRRLLVTRNGILAAILLLLGGGILGSYVFLNRYYQSAYAERLIALEAQFAKVPPNFDSFGFSKREKEVCLLLLKGFSIRQIGGQLSIAFDTVNNHCRSIYRKLGIKSRKELFLKFG
;
A
#
# COMPACT_ATOMS: atom_id res chain seq x y z
N MET A 1 -33.22 6.72 54.57
CA MET A 1 -31.78 6.36 54.47
C MET A 1 -31.55 5.56 53.20
N ILE A 2 -31.04 6.17 52.13
CA ILE A 2 -30.53 5.43 50.97
C ILE A 2 -29.04 5.18 51.26
N PRO A 3 -28.56 3.93 51.29
CA PRO A 3 -27.20 3.65 51.73
C PRO A 3 -26.17 4.24 50.76
N ARG A 4 -25.18 4.95 51.34
CA ARG A 4 -23.98 5.56 50.71
C ARG A 4 -23.28 4.68 49.65
N THR A 5 -23.50 3.38 49.65
CA THR A 5 -22.87 2.39 48.78
C THR A 5 -23.60 2.14 47.45
N LYS A 6 -24.91 2.40 47.33
CA LYS A 6 -25.67 2.01 46.12
C LYS A 6 -25.46 2.95 44.92
N VAL A 7 -25.23 4.24 45.16
CA VAL A 7 -25.07 5.22 44.07
C VAL A 7 -23.66 5.14 43.45
N SER A 8 -22.63 4.89 44.26
CA SER A 8 -21.26 4.70 43.76
C SER A 8 -21.09 3.39 42.98
N PHE A 9 -21.80 2.31 43.37
CA PHE A 9 -21.76 1.04 42.65
C PHE A 9 -22.49 1.10 41.29
N SER A 10 -23.59 1.86 41.21
CA SER A 10 -24.42 1.98 40.00
C SER A 10 -23.67 2.61 38.82
N LEU A 11 -22.84 3.62 39.08
CA LEU A 11 -22.06 4.32 38.03
C LEU A 11 -20.70 3.67 37.74
N LEU A 12 -20.19 2.80 38.61
CA LEU A 12 -18.88 2.15 38.44
C LEU A 12 -18.90 1.04 37.38
N ILE A 13 -19.97 0.26 37.34
CA ILE A 13 -20.14 -0.83 36.36
C ILE A 13 -20.10 -0.32 34.90
N PRO A 14 -20.87 0.72 34.50
CA PRO A 14 -20.84 1.20 33.12
C PRO A 14 -19.50 1.82 32.73
N VAL A 15 -18.82 2.50 33.66
CA VAL A 15 -17.48 3.07 33.41
C VAL A 15 -16.46 1.96 33.23
N LEU A 16 -16.47 0.92 34.06
CA LEU A 16 -15.58 -0.24 33.94
C LEU A 16 -15.83 -1.02 32.63
N ALA A 17 -17.10 -1.21 32.26
CA ALA A 17 -17.46 -1.86 31.01
C ALA A 17 -16.98 -1.06 29.79
N PHE A 18 -17.13 0.27 29.83
CA PHE A 18 -16.65 1.16 28.76
C PHE A 18 -15.12 1.12 28.63
N THR A 19 -14.38 1.14 29.74
CA THR A 19 -12.91 1.13 29.70
C THR A 19 -12.36 -0.22 29.23
N LEU A 20 -13.01 -1.32 29.60
CA LEU A 20 -12.70 -2.65 29.07
C LEU A 20 -12.96 -2.72 27.57
N ALA A 21 -14.13 -2.26 27.11
CA ALA A 21 -14.46 -2.21 25.69
C ALA A 21 -13.49 -1.32 24.88
N LEU A 22 -13.11 -0.18 25.44
CA LEU A 22 -12.12 0.72 24.84
C LEU A 22 -10.74 0.06 24.75
N GLY A 23 -10.31 -0.65 25.79
CA GLY A 23 -9.07 -1.41 25.78
C GLY A 23 -9.05 -2.50 24.70
N ILE A 24 -10.14 -3.26 24.59
CA ILE A 24 -10.31 -4.27 23.53
C ILE A 24 -10.28 -3.61 22.14
N PHE A 25 -10.97 -2.48 21.97
CA PHE A 25 -10.98 -1.74 20.71
C PHE A 25 -9.59 -1.22 20.33
N ILE A 26 -8.82 -0.71 21.28
CA ILE A 26 -7.42 -0.30 21.07
C ILE A 26 -6.57 -1.49 20.62
N VAL A 27 -6.72 -2.66 21.25
CA VAL A 27 -6.01 -3.87 20.82
C VAL A 27 -6.41 -4.28 19.40
N LEU A 28 -7.69 -4.22 19.04
CA LEU A 28 -8.18 -4.51 17.68
C LEU A 28 -7.63 -3.53 16.62
N VAL A 29 -7.48 -2.26 16.99
CA VAL A 29 -6.88 -1.22 16.14
C VAL A 29 -5.36 -1.44 16.00
N LEU A 30 -4.65 -1.74 17.09
CA LEU A 30 -3.20 -2.00 17.07
C LEU A 30 -2.83 -3.32 16.36
N THR A 31 -3.66 -4.35 16.48
CA THR A 31 -3.49 -5.64 15.77
C THR A 31 -3.83 -5.55 14.28
N GLY A 32 -4.38 -4.42 13.81
CA GLY A 32 -4.69 -4.18 12.40
C GLY A 32 -5.98 -4.84 11.91
N SER A 33 -6.78 -5.43 12.81
CA SER A 33 -8.11 -5.98 12.49
C SER A 33 -9.09 -4.87 12.09
N ILE A 34 -8.99 -3.70 12.74
CA ILE A 34 -9.71 -2.48 12.39
C ILE A 34 -8.67 -1.44 11.95
N SER A 35 -8.39 -1.37 10.65
CA SER A 35 -7.37 -0.47 10.10
C SER A 35 -7.99 0.81 9.54
N PHE A 36 -7.91 1.90 10.30
CA PHE A 36 -8.18 3.24 9.80
C PHE A 36 -6.92 3.74 9.08
N GLY A 37 -7.01 3.94 7.77
CA GLY A 37 -5.87 4.32 6.91
C GLY A 37 -5.48 3.28 5.87
N ARG A 38 -6.07 2.07 5.88
CA ARG A 38 -5.91 1.09 4.79
C ARG A 38 -6.40 1.66 3.45
N GLN A 39 -7.52 2.36 3.47
CA GLN A 39 -8.11 2.99 2.28
C GLN A 39 -7.21 4.12 1.75
N GLU A 40 -6.71 5.00 2.64
CA GLU A 40 -5.78 6.08 2.27
C GLU A 40 -4.48 5.54 1.67
N ILE A 41 -3.88 4.50 2.28
CA ILE A 41 -2.69 3.83 1.74
C ILE A 41 -2.99 3.24 0.36
N LYS A 42 -4.14 2.58 0.20
CA LYS A 42 -4.57 1.99 -1.08
C LYS A 42 -4.75 3.05 -2.16
N GLU A 43 -5.42 4.16 -1.85
CA GLU A 43 -5.65 5.27 -2.77
C GLU A 43 -4.34 5.95 -3.19
N ASN A 44 -3.42 6.19 -2.26
CA ASN A 44 -2.11 6.78 -2.57
C ASN A 44 -1.25 5.85 -3.43
N ILE A 45 -1.19 4.55 -3.10
CA ILE A 45 -0.46 3.57 -3.92
C ILE A 45 -1.09 3.45 -5.31
N GLN A 46 -2.43 3.50 -5.41
CA GLN A 46 -3.11 3.48 -6.70
C GLN A 46 -2.80 4.73 -7.54
N ALA A 47 -2.79 5.91 -6.93
CA ALA A 47 -2.40 7.15 -7.61
C ALA A 47 -0.95 7.08 -8.12
N GLU A 48 -0.03 6.59 -7.28
CA GLU A 48 1.37 6.41 -7.65
C GLU A 48 1.55 5.37 -8.77
N ARG A 49 0.83 4.24 -8.69
CA ARG A 49 0.83 3.23 -9.75
C ARG A 49 0.39 3.82 -11.09
N LYS A 50 -0.70 4.60 -11.08
CA LYS A 50 -1.20 5.26 -12.29
C LYS A 50 -0.20 6.25 -12.85
N ARG A 51 0.48 7.04 -12.00
CA ARG A 51 1.54 7.96 -12.42
C ARG A 51 2.68 7.22 -13.13
N ILE A 52 3.17 6.13 -12.55
CA ILE A 52 4.26 5.34 -13.12
C ILE A 52 3.80 4.65 -14.41
N ALA A 53 2.60 4.06 -14.43
CA ALA A 53 2.04 3.43 -15.62
C ALA A 53 1.94 4.40 -16.79
N GLN A 54 1.41 5.60 -16.57
CA GLN A 54 1.32 6.64 -17.61
C GLN A 54 2.70 7.09 -18.11
N GLY A 55 3.69 7.20 -17.22
CA GLY A 55 5.06 7.51 -17.60
C GLY A 55 5.70 6.41 -18.46
N LEU A 56 5.45 5.16 -18.11
CA LEU A 56 5.93 3.99 -18.84
C LEU A 56 5.26 3.87 -20.21
N GLU A 57 3.92 3.99 -20.27
CA GLU A 57 3.15 3.98 -21.53
C GLU A 57 3.69 5.01 -22.51
N LYS A 58 3.90 6.24 -22.04
CA LYS A 58 4.46 7.31 -22.87
C LYS A 58 5.87 6.97 -23.39
N GLN A 59 6.76 6.47 -22.53
CA GLN A 59 8.12 6.10 -22.96
C GLN A 59 8.09 4.97 -23.99
N MET A 60 7.25 3.96 -23.79
CA MET A 60 7.10 2.85 -24.73
C MET A 60 6.49 3.31 -26.06
N GLU A 61 5.51 4.21 -26.03
CA GLU A 61 4.96 4.82 -27.25
C GLU A 61 6.01 5.62 -28.02
N ASP A 62 6.78 6.48 -27.34
CA ASP A 62 7.87 7.26 -27.93
C ASP A 62 8.91 6.34 -28.61
N ILE A 63 9.28 5.23 -27.96
CA ILE A 63 10.21 4.24 -28.51
C ILE A 63 9.62 3.49 -29.70
N ALA A 64 8.34 3.11 -29.65
CA ALA A 64 7.68 2.45 -30.77
C ALA A 64 7.64 3.36 -32.00
N VAL A 65 7.36 4.66 -31.82
CA VAL A 65 7.40 5.66 -32.90
C VAL A 65 8.80 5.78 -33.49
N GLU A 66 9.84 5.87 -32.64
CA GLU A 66 11.22 5.94 -33.12
C GLU A 66 11.63 4.64 -33.84
N ALA A 67 11.19 3.47 -33.36
CA ALA A 67 11.48 2.18 -33.97
C ALA A 67 10.86 2.05 -35.37
N LEU A 68 9.66 2.59 -35.57
CA LEU A 68 9.00 2.64 -36.87
C LEU A 68 9.78 3.52 -37.86
N LEU A 69 10.19 4.72 -37.44
CA LEU A 69 10.98 5.62 -38.28
C LEU A 69 12.35 5.03 -38.62
N PHE A 70 12.99 4.41 -37.63
CA PHE A 70 14.26 3.72 -37.80
C PHE A 70 14.14 2.56 -38.79
N SER A 71 13.14 1.68 -38.63
CA SER A 71 12.86 0.59 -39.57
C SER A 71 12.67 1.08 -41.01
N GLN A 72 11.86 2.12 -41.22
CA GLN A 72 11.61 2.68 -42.56
C GLN A 72 12.88 3.25 -43.20
N THR A 73 13.68 3.99 -42.42
CA THR A 73 14.92 4.59 -42.92
C THR A 73 15.94 3.52 -43.28
N LEU A 74 16.15 2.56 -42.38
CA LEU A 74 17.08 1.46 -42.55
C LEU A 74 16.68 0.55 -43.72
N SER A 75 15.39 0.21 -43.83
CA SER A 75 14.87 -0.60 -44.94
C SER A 75 15.17 0.04 -46.30
N ARG A 76 14.97 1.37 -46.41
CA ARG A 76 15.26 2.11 -47.64
C ARG A 76 16.76 2.15 -47.96
N ASN A 77 17.61 2.33 -46.97
CA ASN A 77 19.05 2.37 -47.19
C ASN A 77 19.58 1.00 -47.66
N ILE A 78 19.16 -0.08 -46.98
CA ILE A 78 19.51 -1.46 -47.36
C ILE A 78 19.01 -1.75 -48.77
N GLU A 79 17.75 -1.40 -49.10
CA GLU A 79 17.20 -1.59 -50.45
C GLU A 79 18.03 -0.87 -51.52
N ASN A 80 18.47 0.38 -51.27
CA ASN A 80 19.31 1.12 -52.20
C ASN A 80 20.69 0.46 -52.39
N GLN A 81 21.29 -0.06 -51.32
CA GLN A 81 22.59 -0.71 -51.37
C GLN A 81 22.54 -2.05 -52.11
N LEU A 82 21.48 -2.83 -51.90
CA LEU A 82 21.21 -4.05 -52.66
C LEU A 82 21.00 -3.75 -54.15
N ALA A 83 20.19 -2.73 -54.45
CA ALA A 83 19.95 -2.30 -55.82
C ALA A 83 21.23 -1.82 -56.53
N TYR A 84 22.09 -1.06 -55.83
CA TYR A 84 23.39 -0.62 -56.36
C TYR A 84 24.32 -1.80 -56.67
N SER A 85 24.25 -2.85 -55.85
CA SER A 85 25.07 -4.06 -56.00
C SER A 85 24.46 -5.09 -56.97
N GLY A 86 23.23 -4.85 -57.47
CA GLY A 86 22.51 -5.80 -58.32
C GLY A 86 22.08 -7.08 -57.60
N LEU A 87 21.95 -7.04 -56.28
CA LEU A 87 21.63 -8.18 -55.42
C LEU A 87 20.21 -8.08 -54.86
N THR A 88 19.66 -9.21 -54.44
CA THR A 88 18.43 -9.31 -53.67
C THR A 88 18.71 -9.75 -52.24
N MET A 89 17.69 -9.75 -51.36
CA MET A 89 17.85 -10.27 -49.99
C MET A 89 18.29 -11.73 -49.95
N ASP A 90 17.81 -12.56 -50.88
CA ASP A 90 18.12 -13.99 -50.92
C ASP A 90 19.58 -14.26 -51.28
N ASP A 91 20.21 -13.35 -52.02
CA ASP A 91 21.62 -13.45 -52.42
C ASP A 91 22.57 -13.09 -51.27
N LEU A 92 22.11 -12.29 -50.32
CA LEU A 92 22.96 -11.62 -49.33
C LEU A 92 23.73 -12.59 -48.44
N SER A 93 23.18 -13.79 -48.18
CA SER A 93 23.87 -14.82 -47.39
C SER A 93 25.13 -15.37 -48.08
N TYR A 94 25.27 -15.19 -49.39
CA TYR A 94 26.44 -15.61 -50.17
C TYR A 94 27.45 -14.48 -50.38
N HIS A 95 27.17 -13.28 -49.86
CA HIS A 95 28.00 -12.08 -49.97
C HIS A 95 28.32 -11.45 -48.60
N PRO A 96 29.18 -12.09 -47.77
CA PRO A 96 29.62 -11.54 -46.49
C PRO A 96 30.24 -10.15 -46.57
N ASP A 97 30.91 -9.85 -47.68
CA ASP A 97 31.50 -8.54 -47.98
C ASP A 97 30.43 -7.44 -48.11
N ILE A 98 29.28 -7.77 -48.70
CA ILE A 98 28.14 -6.85 -48.81
C ILE A 98 27.41 -6.74 -47.47
N LEU A 99 27.30 -7.82 -46.71
CA LEU A 99 26.78 -7.77 -45.33
C LEU A 99 27.63 -6.82 -44.47
N GLU A 100 28.96 -6.97 -44.48
CA GLU A 100 29.87 -6.09 -43.76
C GLU A 100 29.74 -4.63 -44.24
N ALA A 101 29.59 -4.40 -45.55
CA ALA A 101 29.42 -3.06 -46.09
C ALA A 101 28.07 -2.42 -45.69
N ILE A 102 26.98 -3.18 -45.64
CA ILE A 102 25.68 -2.71 -45.11
C ILE A 102 25.86 -2.33 -43.64
N GLU A 103 26.53 -3.21 -42.90
CA GLU A 103 26.83 -3.00 -41.50
C GLU A 103 27.64 -1.70 -41.30
N GLU A 104 28.73 -1.51 -42.03
CA GLU A 104 29.59 -0.33 -41.94
C GLU A 104 28.84 0.97 -42.30
N HIS A 105 27.99 0.94 -43.34
CA HIS A 105 27.26 2.13 -43.81
C HIS A 105 26.17 2.59 -42.82
N GLU A 106 25.47 1.64 -42.20
CA GLU A 106 24.32 1.93 -41.33
C GLU A 106 24.70 2.21 -39.87
N LEU A 107 25.94 1.95 -39.46
CA LEU A 107 26.37 2.08 -38.06
C LEU A 107 26.12 3.47 -37.49
N ALA A 108 26.38 4.53 -38.26
CA ALA A 108 26.16 5.91 -37.81
C ALA A 108 24.67 6.20 -37.57
N LEU A 109 23.77 5.69 -38.43
CA LEU A 109 22.33 5.80 -38.25
C LEU A 109 21.89 5.02 -37.00
N ILE A 110 22.38 3.80 -36.83
CA ILE A 110 22.06 2.92 -35.70
C ILE A 110 22.40 3.61 -34.36
N LEU A 111 23.61 4.18 -34.25
CA LEU A 111 24.05 4.89 -33.04
C LEU A 111 23.24 6.17 -32.79
N LEU A 112 22.94 6.94 -33.84
CA LEU A 112 22.11 8.13 -33.74
C LEU A 112 20.68 7.79 -33.28
N SER A 113 20.10 6.74 -33.86
CA SER A 113 18.76 6.26 -33.52
C SER A 113 18.68 5.73 -32.09
N LEU A 114 19.70 5.02 -31.61
CA LEU A 114 19.81 4.61 -30.20
C LEU A 114 19.74 5.82 -29.26
N ASP A 115 20.53 6.86 -29.57
CA ASP A 115 20.60 8.06 -28.74
C ASP A 115 19.28 8.86 -28.78
N LYS A 116 18.68 8.97 -29.96
CA LYS A 116 17.40 9.67 -30.17
C LYS A 116 16.23 8.98 -29.46
N ALA A 117 16.18 7.65 -29.52
CA ALA A 117 15.17 6.84 -28.83
C ALA A 117 15.29 6.91 -27.30
N LYS A 118 16.43 7.38 -26.77
CA LYS A 118 16.79 7.28 -25.34
C LYS A 118 16.65 5.85 -24.81
N ALA A 119 16.92 4.88 -25.67
CA ALA A 119 16.84 3.46 -25.37
C ALA A 119 18.16 2.98 -24.72
N SER A 120 18.10 1.80 -24.10
CA SER A 120 19.28 1.14 -23.52
C SER A 120 20.09 0.38 -24.57
N GLY A 121 19.47 -0.04 -25.66
CA GLY A 121 20.13 -0.73 -26.76
C GLY A 121 19.34 -0.65 -28.06
N VAL A 122 19.99 -1.04 -29.15
CA VAL A 122 19.45 -1.09 -30.50
C VAL A 122 19.90 -2.40 -31.15
N PHE A 123 19.02 -3.01 -31.92
CA PHE A 123 19.34 -4.23 -32.65
C PHE A 123 18.79 -4.19 -34.07
N VAL A 124 19.48 -4.89 -34.95
CA VAL A 124 19.11 -5.11 -36.35
C VAL A 124 19.41 -6.57 -36.66
N ILE A 125 18.46 -7.28 -37.23
CA ILE A 125 18.60 -8.70 -37.57
C ILE A 125 18.11 -8.83 -39.00
N LEU A 126 19.01 -9.11 -39.91
CA LEU A 126 18.71 -9.27 -41.33
C LEU A 126 18.18 -10.69 -41.58
N GLU A 127 17.31 -10.85 -42.58
CA GLU A 127 16.93 -12.17 -43.10
C GLU A 127 18.05 -12.72 -44.01
N ALA A 128 19.25 -12.84 -43.46
CA ALA A 128 20.45 -13.35 -44.09
C ALA A 128 21.40 -13.93 -43.04
N THR A 129 22.30 -14.82 -43.43
CA THR A 129 23.37 -15.36 -42.57
C THR A 129 24.74 -15.12 -43.19
N VAL A 130 25.75 -14.87 -42.38
CA VAL A 130 27.15 -14.77 -42.83
C VAL A 130 27.70 -16.14 -43.24
N ASN A 131 27.10 -17.24 -42.77
CA ASN A 131 27.58 -18.59 -43.03
C ASN A 131 26.47 -19.58 -43.46
N PRO A 132 26.05 -19.53 -44.74
CA PRO A 132 24.95 -20.37 -45.24
C PRO A 132 25.28 -21.87 -45.24
N PHE A 133 26.56 -22.26 -45.21
CA PHE A 133 27.00 -23.66 -45.31
C PHE A 133 27.11 -24.36 -43.95
N ARG A 134 27.05 -23.62 -42.83
CA ARG A 134 27.21 -24.18 -41.48
C ARG A 134 25.97 -24.92 -40.97
N GLY A 135 24.84 -24.83 -41.68
CA GLY A 135 23.58 -25.48 -41.32
C GLY A 135 22.92 -24.91 -40.06
N GLU A 136 23.33 -23.73 -39.61
CA GLU A 136 22.74 -23.06 -38.46
C GLU A 136 21.45 -22.34 -38.89
N GLU A 137 20.34 -23.07 -38.95
CA GLU A 137 19.03 -22.59 -39.40
C GLU A 137 18.58 -21.28 -38.72
N TYR A 138 19.02 -21.06 -37.48
CA TYR A 138 18.64 -19.93 -36.63
C TYR A 138 19.71 -18.84 -36.52
N ALA A 139 20.82 -18.93 -37.25
CA ALA A 139 21.81 -17.87 -37.29
C ALA A 139 21.35 -16.76 -38.25
N ARG A 140 21.44 -15.51 -37.82
CA ARG A 140 21.13 -14.33 -38.63
C ARG A 140 22.17 -13.24 -38.44
N SER A 141 22.58 -12.62 -39.54
CA SER A 141 23.49 -11.46 -39.54
C SER A 141 22.81 -10.23 -38.97
N GLY A 142 23.62 -9.32 -38.46
CA GLY A 142 23.17 -8.02 -38.00
C GLY A 142 23.83 -7.62 -36.69
N PHE A 143 23.25 -6.62 -36.04
CA PHE A 143 23.85 -5.93 -34.91
C PHE A 143 23.06 -6.01 -33.65
N TYR A 144 23.79 -5.91 -32.55
CA TYR A 144 23.22 -5.59 -31.26
C TYR A 144 24.20 -4.70 -30.51
N ILE A 145 23.80 -3.46 -30.25
CA ILE A 145 24.59 -2.46 -29.54
C ILE A 145 23.82 -2.01 -28.30
N ARG A 146 24.50 -1.95 -27.14
CA ARG A 146 23.92 -1.52 -25.87
C ARG A 146 24.69 -0.33 -25.28
N SER A 147 23.99 0.66 -24.77
CA SER A 147 24.56 1.72 -23.95
C SER A 147 24.95 1.17 -22.58
N THR A 148 26.14 1.51 -22.09
CA THR A 148 26.55 1.18 -20.71
C THR A 148 25.80 2.01 -19.67
N GLU A 149 25.39 3.22 -20.03
CA GLU A 149 24.67 4.13 -19.15
C GLU A 149 23.16 4.11 -19.42
N PRO A 150 22.32 4.08 -18.37
CA PRO A 150 20.86 4.09 -18.49
C PRO A 150 20.31 5.44 -18.97
N VAL A 151 21.07 6.52 -18.79
CA VAL A 151 20.83 7.83 -19.41
C VAL A 151 21.90 8.02 -20.46
N VAL A 152 21.48 8.11 -21.72
CA VAL A 152 22.39 8.38 -22.82
C VAL A 152 22.93 9.81 -22.67
N GLN A 153 24.13 9.93 -22.12
CA GLN A 153 24.98 11.09 -22.35
C GLN A 153 25.69 10.90 -23.70
N ARG A 154 25.99 12.00 -24.41
CA ARG A 154 26.67 11.96 -25.73
C ARG A 154 27.99 11.17 -25.75
N ASN A 155 28.59 10.90 -24.59
CA ASN A 155 29.86 10.15 -24.44
C ASN A 155 29.69 8.82 -23.67
N SER A 156 28.47 8.27 -23.62
CA SER A 156 28.25 6.96 -22.99
C SER A 156 28.96 5.85 -23.77
N TYR A 157 29.74 5.02 -23.09
CA TYR A 157 30.39 3.88 -23.74
C TYR A 157 29.33 2.93 -24.31
N LYS A 158 29.53 2.51 -25.56
CA LYS A 158 28.64 1.57 -26.24
C LYS A 158 29.31 0.19 -26.28
N LEU A 159 28.55 -0.82 -25.86
CA LEU A 159 28.93 -2.22 -25.93
C LEU A 159 28.42 -2.81 -27.23
N TYR A 160 29.34 -3.40 -27.98
CA TYR A 160 29.05 -4.11 -29.22
C TYR A 160 28.91 -5.61 -28.91
N LEU A 161 27.69 -6.13 -29.04
CA LEU A 161 27.36 -7.52 -28.68
C LEU A 161 27.30 -8.45 -29.88
N ARG A 162 26.91 -7.96 -31.06
CA ARG A 162 26.74 -8.75 -32.30
C ARG A 162 27.09 -7.92 -33.53
N GLY A 163 27.53 -8.58 -34.60
CA GLY A 163 27.95 -8.00 -35.89
C GLY A 163 29.48 -8.08 -36.11
N PHE A 164 29.99 -7.57 -37.23
CA PHE A 164 31.41 -7.69 -37.60
C PHE A 164 32.36 -7.00 -36.60
N ALA A 165 33.28 -7.77 -36.01
CA ALA A 165 34.18 -7.28 -34.95
C ALA A 165 35.05 -6.10 -35.39
N ASP A 166 35.51 -6.09 -36.65
CA ASP A 166 36.36 -5.02 -37.19
C ASP A 166 35.66 -3.65 -37.16
N LEU A 167 34.33 -3.62 -37.30
CA LEU A 167 33.54 -2.40 -37.21
C LEU A 167 33.53 -1.83 -35.79
N ALA A 168 33.57 -2.68 -34.76
CA ALA A 168 33.67 -2.22 -33.39
C ALA A 168 35.00 -1.49 -33.13
N PHE A 169 36.11 -2.07 -33.60
CA PHE A 169 37.45 -1.46 -33.46
C PHE A 169 37.59 -0.16 -34.24
N LYS A 170 37.09 -0.10 -35.50
CA LYS A 170 37.15 1.11 -36.34
C LYS A 170 36.36 2.29 -35.76
N ASN A 171 35.36 2.03 -34.92
CA ASN A 171 34.40 3.02 -34.41
C ASN A 171 34.45 3.21 -32.89
N ASP A 172 35.55 2.82 -32.24
CA ASP A 172 35.77 2.98 -30.79
C ASP A 172 34.67 2.34 -29.92
N LEU A 173 34.07 1.24 -30.39
CA LEU A 173 33.05 0.49 -29.65
C LEU A 173 33.71 -0.65 -28.85
N SER A 174 33.24 -0.87 -27.62
CA SER A 174 33.78 -1.92 -26.77
C SER A 174 33.11 -3.26 -27.08
N LEU A 175 33.89 -4.24 -27.55
CA LEU A 175 33.44 -5.62 -27.72
C LEU A 175 33.14 -6.25 -26.35
N GLN A 176 31.94 -6.82 -26.21
CA GLN A 176 31.55 -7.51 -24.99
C GLN A 176 32.08 -8.96 -24.99
N SER A 177 32.38 -9.53 -23.82
CA SER A 177 33.05 -10.84 -23.71
C SER A 177 32.26 -12.04 -24.24
N THR A 178 30.95 -11.89 -24.42
CA THR A 178 30.05 -12.88 -25.03
C THR A 178 29.63 -12.45 -26.44
N TRP A 179 30.42 -11.59 -27.09
CA TRP A 179 30.25 -11.22 -28.48
C TRP A 179 30.26 -12.46 -29.37
N ASP A 180 29.44 -12.42 -30.41
CA ASP A 180 29.39 -13.39 -31.49
C ASP A 180 29.10 -12.65 -32.79
N LEU A 181 29.43 -13.23 -33.93
CA LEU A 181 29.20 -12.59 -35.23
C LEU A 181 27.70 -12.48 -35.52
N GLU A 182 26.95 -13.56 -35.26
CA GLU A 182 25.53 -13.68 -35.63
C GLU A 182 24.60 -13.75 -34.42
N LEU A 183 23.35 -13.37 -34.65
CA LEU A 183 22.26 -13.52 -33.68
C LEU A 183 21.63 -14.89 -33.84
N ASN A 184 21.37 -15.56 -32.71
CA ASN A 184 20.58 -16.78 -32.69
C ASN A 184 19.11 -16.44 -32.43
N ILE A 185 18.26 -16.65 -33.44
CA ILE A 185 16.82 -16.34 -33.38
C ILE A 185 15.96 -17.49 -32.84
N LYS A 186 16.56 -18.61 -32.43
CA LYS A 186 15.83 -19.77 -31.91
C LYS A 186 15.06 -19.39 -30.65
N ASP A 187 13.76 -19.66 -30.66
CA ASP A 187 12.83 -19.36 -29.57
C ASP A 187 12.85 -17.86 -29.15
N LYS A 188 13.21 -16.95 -30.07
CA LYS A 188 13.24 -15.51 -29.84
C LYS A 188 11.98 -14.84 -30.35
N GLU A 189 11.05 -14.55 -29.43
CA GLU A 189 9.77 -13.89 -29.74
C GLU A 189 9.94 -12.53 -30.43
N TYR A 190 10.97 -11.76 -30.06
CA TYR A 190 11.28 -10.45 -30.66
C TYR A 190 11.60 -10.51 -32.16
N TYR A 191 12.03 -11.66 -32.68
CA TYR A 191 12.23 -11.87 -34.12
C TYR A 191 11.03 -12.61 -34.74
N THR A 192 10.69 -13.76 -34.15
CA THR A 192 9.71 -14.68 -34.72
C THR A 192 8.30 -14.12 -34.79
N ALA A 193 7.87 -13.29 -33.82
CA ALA A 193 6.52 -12.72 -33.84
C ALA A 193 6.33 -11.67 -34.95
N PRO A 194 7.18 -10.62 -35.09
CA PRO A 194 7.13 -9.71 -36.23
C PRO A 194 7.20 -10.42 -37.59
N THR A 195 8.10 -11.40 -37.74
CA THR A 195 8.25 -12.18 -38.98
C THR A 195 6.97 -12.94 -39.32
N ASN A 196 6.43 -13.70 -38.37
CA ASN A 196 5.19 -14.46 -38.58
C ASN A 196 3.98 -13.57 -38.87
N THR A 197 3.89 -12.42 -38.21
CA THR A 197 2.83 -11.44 -38.45
C THR A 197 2.92 -10.86 -39.86
N PHE A 198 4.14 -10.51 -40.31
CA PHE A 198 4.37 -10.06 -41.68
C PHE A 198 3.99 -11.13 -42.70
N LEU A 199 4.46 -12.37 -42.53
CA LEU A 199 4.18 -13.47 -43.46
C LEU A 199 2.67 -13.77 -43.57
N LYS A 200 1.91 -13.64 -42.47
CA LYS A 200 0.45 -13.83 -42.48
C LYS A 200 -0.31 -12.65 -43.07
N ASN A 201 0.19 -11.42 -42.91
CA ASN A 201 -0.46 -10.22 -43.39
C ASN A 201 0.56 -9.17 -43.90
N PRO A 202 1.10 -9.35 -45.12
CA PRO A 202 2.11 -8.45 -45.67
C PRO A 202 1.63 -7.01 -45.89
N ALA A 203 0.31 -6.82 -46.02
CA ALA A 203 -0.32 -5.50 -46.21
C ALA A 203 -0.58 -4.76 -44.89
N LEU A 204 -0.24 -5.35 -43.74
CA LEU A 204 -0.44 -4.71 -42.44
C LEU A 204 0.44 -3.46 -42.32
N PRO A 205 -0.14 -2.27 -41.99
CA PRO A 205 0.66 -1.07 -41.80
C PRO A 205 1.70 -1.26 -40.70
N LEU A 206 2.94 -0.80 -40.92
CA LEU A 206 4.04 -0.92 -39.94
C LEU A 206 3.65 -0.42 -38.54
N SER A 207 2.83 0.64 -38.46
CA SER A 207 2.31 1.19 -37.20
C SER A 207 1.46 0.22 -36.38
N ARG A 208 1.10 -0.95 -36.94
CA ARG A 208 0.40 -2.05 -36.26
C ARG A 208 1.22 -3.34 -36.20
N SER A 209 2.45 -3.32 -36.71
CA SER A 209 3.30 -4.52 -36.85
C SER A 209 4.41 -4.58 -35.80
N TYR A 210 4.59 -3.53 -34.98
CA TYR A 210 5.58 -3.54 -33.89
C TYR A 210 5.14 -4.47 -32.75
N PHE A 211 6.11 -5.06 -32.07
CA PHE A 211 5.90 -6.05 -31.04
C PHE A 211 6.83 -5.85 -29.84
N TRP A 212 6.25 -5.80 -28.65
CA TRP A 212 6.94 -5.74 -27.37
C TRP A 212 7.05 -7.13 -26.75
N SER A 213 8.27 -7.54 -26.38
CA SER A 213 8.49 -8.79 -25.66
C SER A 213 9.63 -8.70 -24.66
N PHE A 214 9.51 -9.48 -23.59
CA PHE A 214 10.63 -9.78 -22.72
C PHE A 214 11.49 -10.87 -23.36
N ALA A 215 12.79 -10.66 -23.36
CA ALA A 215 13.80 -11.59 -23.84
C ALA A 215 14.91 -11.77 -22.80
N ASP A 216 15.62 -12.88 -22.87
CA ASP A 216 16.90 -13.01 -22.16
C ASP A 216 17.88 -12.01 -22.79
N ALA A 217 18.48 -11.13 -21.96
CA ALA A 217 19.42 -10.16 -22.50
C ALA A 217 20.61 -10.88 -23.14
N VAL A 218 20.92 -10.49 -24.37
CA VAL A 218 22.15 -10.96 -25.03
C VAL A 218 23.34 -10.60 -24.13
N GLY A 219 24.09 -11.63 -23.74
CA GLY A 219 25.29 -11.52 -22.92
C GLY A 219 25.10 -11.17 -21.44
N ARG A 220 23.88 -11.20 -20.89
CA ARG A 220 23.62 -10.96 -19.46
C ARG A 220 22.57 -11.93 -18.89
N ALA A 221 22.55 -12.03 -17.56
CA ALA A 221 21.57 -12.83 -16.83
C ALA A 221 20.28 -12.06 -16.47
N GLU A 222 20.15 -10.80 -16.90
CA GLU A 222 18.97 -9.97 -16.67
C GLU A 222 18.03 -10.02 -17.90
N PRO A 223 16.71 -9.89 -17.72
CA PRO A 223 15.78 -9.75 -18.84
C PRO A 223 15.98 -8.40 -19.54
N ALA A 224 15.67 -8.39 -20.83
CA ALA A 224 15.59 -7.23 -21.70
C ALA A 224 14.16 -7.08 -22.22
N LEU A 225 13.65 -5.86 -22.37
CA LEU A 225 12.35 -5.55 -22.92
C LEU A 225 12.58 -4.92 -24.29
N LEU A 226 12.17 -5.61 -25.35
CA LEU A 226 12.50 -5.28 -26.73
C LEU A 226 11.25 -4.82 -27.48
N CYS A 227 11.35 -3.66 -28.12
CA CYS A 227 10.39 -3.21 -29.13
C CYS A 227 10.94 -3.58 -30.50
N SER A 228 10.22 -4.44 -31.21
CA SER A 228 10.67 -5.05 -32.46
C SER A 228 9.76 -4.63 -33.60
N VAL A 229 10.31 -4.25 -34.74
CA VAL A 229 9.59 -3.76 -35.91
C VAL A 229 10.11 -4.49 -37.15
N PRO A 230 9.23 -5.02 -38.01
CA PRO A 230 9.68 -5.63 -39.26
C PRO A 230 10.26 -4.56 -40.19
N MET A 231 11.32 -4.92 -40.91
CA MET A 231 11.91 -4.14 -41.99
C MET A 231 11.41 -4.69 -43.32
N VAL A 232 10.85 -3.81 -44.15
CA VAL A 232 10.18 -4.19 -45.40
C VAL A 232 10.59 -3.22 -46.50
N SER A 233 11.00 -3.75 -47.65
CA SER A 233 11.38 -2.94 -48.82
C SER A 233 10.17 -2.24 -49.44
N SER A 234 10.42 -1.28 -50.34
CA SER A 234 9.37 -0.64 -51.14
C SER A 234 8.58 -1.63 -52.02
N GLN A 235 9.18 -2.78 -52.34
CA GLN A 235 8.59 -3.86 -53.13
C GLN A 235 7.80 -4.87 -52.28
N GLY A 236 7.77 -4.71 -50.95
CA GLY A 236 7.10 -5.64 -50.03
C GLY A 236 7.94 -6.87 -49.69
N THR A 237 9.26 -6.84 -49.88
CA THR A 237 10.18 -7.90 -49.47
C THR A 237 10.53 -7.75 -48.00
N PHE A 238 10.47 -8.84 -47.24
CA PHE A 238 10.94 -8.85 -45.85
C PHE A 238 12.46 -8.77 -45.81
N LEU A 239 13.00 -7.77 -45.10
CA LEU A 239 14.44 -7.56 -44.97
C LEU A 239 14.98 -8.09 -43.64
N GLY A 240 14.11 -8.25 -42.63
CA GLY A 240 14.49 -8.63 -41.28
C GLY A 240 13.68 -7.90 -40.21
N VAL A 241 14.22 -7.83 -38.99
CA VAL A 241 13.62 -7.13 -37.85
C VAL A 241 14.64 -6.20 -37.20
N CYS A 242 14.24 -4.99 -36.86
CA CYS A 242 15.05 -4.08 -36.08
C CYS A 242 14.27 -3.53 -34.88
N GLY A 243 14.95 -2.87 -33.96
CA GLY A 243 14.28 -2.38 -32.77
C GLY A 243 15.19 -1.84 -31.69
N PHE A 244 14.56 -1.57 -30.54
CA PHE A 244 15.22 -0.99 -29.38
C PHE A 244 15.02 -1.84 -28.13
N GLU A 245 16.00 -1.77 -27.24
CA GLU A 245 15.98 -2.37 -25.91
C GLU A 245 15.74 -1.30 -24.85
N LEU A 246 14.79 -1.57 -23.96
CA LEU A 246 14.71 -0.96 -22.64
C LEU A 246 15.30 -1.92 -21.62
N SER A 247 16.37 -1.54 -20.93
CA SER A 247 16.95 -2.35 -19.86
C SER A 247 16.20 -2.18 -18.54
N GLU A 248 16.32 -3.15 -17.64
CA GLU A 248 15.77 -3.03 -16.29
C GLU A 248 16.36 -1.84 -15.53
N VAL A 249 17.64 -1.51 -15.75
CA VAL A 249 18.30 -0.36 -15.11
C VAL A 249 17.64 0.96 -15.56
N ASN A 250 17.29 1.07 -16.85
CA ASN A 250 16.53 2.21 -17.35
C ASN A 250 15.13 2.29 -16.71
N PHE A 251 14.43 1.15 -16.60
CA PHE A 251 13.16 1.09 -15.87
C PHE A 251 13.31 1.54 -14.41
N LYS A 252 14.33 1.07 -13.70
CA LYS A 252 14.63 1.51 -12.32
C LYS A 252 14.84 3.00 -12.21
N LEU A 253 15.52 3.61 -13.17
CA LEU A 253 15.85 5.02 -13.10
C LEU A 253 14.62 5.92 -13.30
N PHE A 254 13.75 5.59 -14.26
CA PHE A 254 12.64 6.46 -14.64
C PHE A 254 11.30 6.10 -13.96
N HIS A 255 11.15 4.85 -13.53
CA HIS A 255 9.88 4.29 -13.06
C HIS A 255 9.96 3.70 -11.64
N SER A 256 10.94 4.14 -10.85
CA SER A 256 10.95 3.87 -9.42
C SER A 256 9.83 4.65 -8.71
N PRO A 257 9.15 4.03 -7.73
CA PRO A 257 8.22 4.75 -6.87
C PRO A 257 8.92 5.82 -6.04
N GLY A 258 8.19 6.89 -5.72
CA GLY A 258 8.66 7.92 -4.80
C GLY A 258 8.90 7.36 -3.40
N THR A 259 10.06 7.65 -2.82
CA THR A 259 10.47 7.13 -1.51
C THR A 259 9.98 7.95 -0.32
N ASP A 260 9.43 9.15 -0.54
CA ASP A 260 9.09 10.11 0.52
C ASP A 260 7.99 9.58 1.44
N THR A 261 6.91 9.04 0.84
CA THR A 261 5.76 8.52 1.59
C THR A 261 5.93 7.04 1.93
N TYR A 262 6.54 6.28 1.03
CA TYR A 262 6.67 4.83 1.12
C TYR A 262 8.09 4.38 0.71
N PRO A 263 9.08 4.42 1.62
CA PRO A 263 10.49 4.20 1.28
C PRO A 263 10.82 2.85 0.63
N GLN A 264 10.01 1.82 0.93
CA GLN A 264 10.19 0.45 0.43
C GLN A 264 9.11 0.05 -0.58
N LEU A 265 8.45 1.03 -1.20
CA LEU A 265 7.49 0.75 -2.27
C LEU A 265 8.24 0.19 -3.47
N HIS A 266 7.78 -0.98 -3.91
CA HIS A 266 8.37 -1.74 -5.00
C HIS A 266 7.44 -1.71 -6.21
N SER A 267 7.96 -1.41 -7.39
CA SER A 267 7.23 -1.54 -8.65
C SER A 267 7.71 -2.74 -9.45
N MET A 268 6.76 -3.45 -10.06
CA MET A 268 7.02 -4.60 -10.90
C MET A 268 6.23 -4.47 -12.20
N LEU A 269 6.93 -4.48 -13.33
CA LEU A 269 6.33 -4.60 -14.66
C LEU A 269 6.49 -6.05 -15.12
N ALA A 270 5.42 -6.73 -15.48
CA ALA A 270 5.48 -8.12 -15.93
C ALA A 270 4.51 -8.37 -17.09
N SER A 271 4.85 -9.35 -17.94
CA SER A 271 3.91 -9.90 -18.93
C SER A 271 2.80 -10.69 -18.22
N LEU A 272 1.56 -10.55 -18.73
CA LEU A 272 0.43 -11.38 -18.30
C LEU A 272 0.30 -12.63 -19.16
N SER A 273 0.13 -13.78 -18.51
CA SER A 273 -0.31 -15.02 -19.15
C SER A 273 -1.64 -15.42 -18.52
N GLY A 274 -2.74 -15.17 -19.24
CA GLY A 274 -4.08 -15.19 -18.66
C GLY A 274 -4.19 -14.17 -17.52
N ASP A 275 -4.58 -14.64 -16.33
CA ASP A 275 -4.68 -13.81 -15.12
C ASP A 275 -3.42 -13.84 -14.24
N SER A 276 -2.35 -14.50 -14.69
CA SER A 276 -1.12 -14.69 -13.90
C SER A 276 0.05 -13.82 -14.39
N LEU A 277 0.80 -13.24 -13.45
CA LEU A 277 1.99 -12.44 -13.72
C LEU A 277 3.22 -13.35 -13.90
N ASN A 278 3.97 -13.15 -14.98
CA ASN A 278 5.19 -13.90 -15.23
C ASN A 278 6.41 -13.23 -14.56
N LEU A 279 6.87 -13.78 -13.43
CA LEU A 279 8.00 -13.26 -12.65
C LEU A 279 9.39 -13.45 -13.29
N ARG A 280 9.51 -14.32 -14.30
CA ARG A 280 10.77 -14.47 -15.03
C ARG A 280 10.90 -13.38 -16.08
N LYS A 281 9.79 -13.04 -16.73
CA LYS A 281 9.64 -11.96 -17.70
C LYS A 281 9.12 -10.69 -17.01
N SER A 282 9.88 -10.19 -16.03
CA SER A 282 9.51 -9.00 -15.25
C SER A 282 10.68 -8.06 -14.94
N TYR A 283 10.37 -6.78 -14.89
CA TYR A 283 11.22 -5.70 -14.37
C TYR A 283 10.80 -5.29 -12.97
N HIS A 284 11.78 -4.84 -12.21
CA HIS A 284 11.66 -4.56 -10.79
C HIS A 284 12.31 -3.20 -10.52
N ALA A 285 11.66 -2.33 -9.74
CA ALA A 285 12.24 -1.06 -9.29
C ALA A 285 11.79 -0.68 -7.88
N GLY A 286 12.62 0.07 -7.17
CA GLY A 286 12.49 0.29 -5.72
C GLY A 286 13.60 -0.43 -4.93
N GLY A 287 13.52 -0.32 -3.59
CA GLY A 287 14.56 -0.82 -2.69
C GLY A 287 14.64 -2.35 -2.62
N ILE A 288 13.66 -2.97 -1.96
CA ILE A 288 13.57 -4.43 -1.79
C ILE A 288 12.59 -5.00 -2.81
N HIS A 289 13.02 -6.05 -3.53
CA HIS A 289 12.19 -6.69 -4.56
C HIS A 289 12.10 -8.22 -4.37
N PRO A 290 11.02 -8.86 -4.86
CA PRO A 290 10.91 -10.32 -4.88
C PRO A 290 12.06 -10.98 -5.64
N ASN A 291 12.42 -12.20 -5.25
CA ASN A 291 13.41 -13.01 -5.93
C ASN A 291 12.79 -13.70 -7.14
N ARG A 292 13.21 -13.33 -8.36
CA ARG A 292 12.69 -13.92 -9.62
C ARG A 292 12.82 -15.43 -9.73
N LYS A 293 13.82 -16.02 -9.06
CA LYS A 293 14.04 -17.48 -9.07
C LYS A 293 13.14 -18.23 -8.10
N ASN A 294 12.56 -17.52 -7.12
CA ASN A 294 11.70 -18.09 -6.09
C ASN A 294 10.33 -17.40 -6.09
N PRO A 295 9.31 -17.95 -6.78
CA PRO A 295 7.97 -17.39 -6.84
C PRO A 295 7.34 -17.13 -5.46
N ASP A 296 7.69 -17.95 -4.45
CA ASP A 296 7.17 -17.82 -3.09
C ASP A 296 7.57 -16.49 -2.43
N SER A 297 8.63 -15.83 -2.92
CA SER A 297 9.03 -14.50 -2.43
C SER A 297 8.00 -13.39 -2.68
N LEU A 298 7.01 -13.63 -3.55
CA LEU A 298 5.87 -12.71 -3.67
C LEU A 298 5.03 -12.66 -2.39
N SER A 299 5.00 -13.74 -1.61
CA SER A 299 4.21 -13.80 -0.36
C SER A 299 4.74 -12.89 0.74
N ASP A 300 6.01 -12.49 0.64
CA ASP A 300 6.64 -11.51 1.54
C ASP A 300 6.15 -10.08 1.26
N PHE A 301 5.41 -9.88 0.16
CA PHE A 301 4.90 -8.58 -0.27
C PHE A 301 3.37 -8.54 -0.20
N VAL A 302 2.86 -7.40 0.22
CA VAL A 302 1.46 -7.02 0.10
C VAL A 302 1.32 -6.22 -1.19
N PHE A 303 0.84 -6.88 -2.24
CA PHE A 303 0.38 -6.20 -3.43
C PHE A 303 -1.04 -5.68 -3.18
N THR A 304 -1.29 -4.43 -3.52
CA THR A 304 -2.69 -3.96 -3.56
C THR A 304 -3.43 -4.78 -4.61
N ASP A 305 -4.69 -5.18 -4.36
CA ASP A 305 -5.51 -6.10 -5.21
C ASP A 305 -5.81 -5.61 -6.65
N SER A 306 -4.99 -4.72 -7.20
CA SER A 306 -5.14 -4.11 -8.51
C SER A 306 -3.77 -3.99 -9.17
N TYR A 307 -3.73 -4.33 -10.44
CA TYR A 307 -2.66 -3.98 -11.36
C TYR A 307 -3.15 -2.85 -12.28
N GLU A 308 -2.21 -2.12 -12.88
CA GLU A 308 -2.52 -1.24 -14.00
C GLU A 308 -2.08 -1.93 -15.29
N LEU A 309 -3.00 -2.08 -16.24
CA LEU A 309 -2.64 -2.59 -17.56
C LEU A 309 -1.93 -1.49 -18.34
N ILE A 310 -0.79 -1.83 -18.93
CA ILE A 310 -0.05 -0.94 -19.80
C ILE A 310 -0.64 -1.06 -21.20
N LYS A 311 -1.18 0.03 -21.74
CA LYS A 311 -1.71 0.07 -23.10
C LYS A 311 -0.56 0.10 -24.10
N LEU A 312 -0.25 -1.06 -24.67
CA LEU A 312 0.85 -1.23 -25.62
C LEU A 312 0.44 -1.07 -27.08
N TYR A 313 -0.81 -1.41 -27.42
CA TYR A 313 -1.25 -1.54 -28.79
C TYR A 313 -2.61 -0.88 -29.02
N SER A 314 -2.88 -0.52 -30.28
CA SER A 314 -4.24 -0.18 -30.71
C SER A 314 -5.11 -1.44 -30.80
N ASP A 315 -6.43 -1.30 -30.65
CA ASP A 315 -7.39 -2.43 -30.69
C ASP A 315 -7.34 -3.25 -31.98
N ASN A 316 -6.88 -2.67 -33.10
CA ASN A 316 -6.74 -3.35 -34.40
C ASN A 316 -5.34 -3.94 -34.64
N SER A 317 -4.50 -4.04 -33.60
CA SER A 317 -3.19 -4.69 -33.67
C SER A 317 -3.35 -6.21 -33.59
N PRO A 318 -2.57 -7.00 -34.36
CA PRO A 318 -2.49 -8.45 -34.16
C PRO A 318 -2.05 -8.86 -32.74
N TYR A 319 -1.44 -7.94 -31.99
CA TYR A 319 -0.92 -8.15 -30.65
C TYR A 319 -1.82 -7.56 -29.55
N ALA A 320 -3.07 -7.19 -29.85
CA ALA A 320 -3.95 -6.54 -28.87
C ALA A 320 -4.19 -7.34 -27.58
N GLU A 321 -4.05 -8.67 -27.64
CA GLU A 321 -4.17 -9.54 -26.46
C GLU A 321 -2.90 -9.61 -25.60
N GLU A 322 -1.75 -9.20 -26.14
CA GLU A 322 -0.48 -9.17 -25.42
C GLU A 322 -0.47 -7.99 -24.44
N LYS A 323 -0.58 -8.32 -23.15
CA LYS A 323 -0.75 -7.33 -22.09
C LYS A 323 0.42 -7.39 -21.11
N MET A 324 0.81 -6.22 -20.62
CA MET A 324 1.74 -6.08 -19.50
C MET A 324 1.03 -5.38 -18.34
N ALA A 325 1.35 -5.78 -17.13
CA ALA A 325 0.81 -5.20 -15.91
C ALA A 325 1.93 -4.56 -15.10
N LEU A 326 1.66 -3.35 -14.62
CA LEU A 326 2.41 -2.72 -13.56
C LEU A 326 1.72 -2.98 -12.22
N VAL A 327 2.48 -3.51 -11.27
CA VAL A 327 2.02 -3.78 -9.91
C VAL A 327 2.92 -3.06 -8.92
N LEU A 328 2.32 -2.47 -7.90
CA LEU A 328 3.04 -1.93 -6.75
C LEU A 328 2.82 -2.82 -5.52
N GLY A 329 3.90 -3.11 -4.81
CA GLY A 329 3.90 -3.93 -3.61
C GLY A 329 4.72 -3.30 -2.50
N LEU A 330 4.33 -3.58 -1.26
CA LEU A 330 5.10 -3.23 -0.06
C LEU A 330 5.52 -4.50 0.67
N PRO A 331 6.74 -4.57 1.24
CA PRO A 331 7.09 -5.65 2.15
C PRO A 331 6.08 -5.75 3.29
N GLN A 332 5.70 -6.98 3.65
CA GLN A 332 4.64 -7.22 4.64
C GLN A 332 4.95 -6.60 6.00
N GLN A 333 6.22 -6.57 6.38
CA GLN A 333 6.70 -5.93 7.61
C GLN A 333 6.47 -4.41 7.60
N ASP A 334 6.80 -3.75 6.49
CA ASP A 334 6.62 -2.30 6.34
C ASP A 334 5.15 -1.91 6.24
N TYR A 335 4.35 -2.70 5.51
CA TYR A 335 2.90 -2.52 5.47
C TYR A 335 2.28 -2.58 6.88
N ARG A 336 2.66 -3.59 7.68
CA ARG A 336 2.21 -3.70 9.09
C ARG A 336 2.68 -2.50 9.92
N ARG A 337 3.93 -2.06 9.76
CA ARG A 337 4.48 -0.91 10.48
C ARG A 337 3.74 0.39 10.16
N LEU A 338 3.40 0.62 8.89
CA LEU A 338 2.62 1.77 8.44
C LEU A 338 1.22 1.76 9.06
N LEU A 339 0.57 0.59 9.06
CA LEU A 339 -0.73 0.41 9.70
C LEU A 339 -0.66 0.70 11.21
N VAL A 340 0.29 0.11 11.93
CA VAL A 340 0.45 0.33 13.38
C VAL A 340 0.75 1.80 13.70
N THR A 341 1.57 2.48 12.89
CA THR A 341 1.89 3.89 13.13
C THR A 341 0.66 4.79 12.98
N ARG A 342 -0.13 4.59 11.92
CA ARG A 342 -1.38 5.34 11.69
C ARG A 342 -2.45 5.00 12.72
N ASN A 343 -2.63 3.73 13.02
CA ASN A 343 -3.55 3.24 14.04
C ASN A 343 -3.13 3.67 15.46
N GLY A 344 -1.84 3.82 15.71
CA GLY A 344 -1.28 4.24 17.00
C GLY A 344 -1.67 5.66 17.39
N ILE A 345 -1.78 6.57 16.42
CA ILE A 345 -2.29 7.94 16.65
C ILE A 345 -3.74 7.88 17.13
N LEU A 346 -4.58 7.08 16.46
CA LEU A 346 -5.98 6.90 16.88
C LEU A 346 -6.08 6.22 18.24
N ALA A 347 -5.25 5.21 18.51
CA ALA A 347 -5.17 4.56 19.81
C ALA A 347 -4.78 5.57 20.92
N ALA A 348 -3.84 6.47 20.66
CA ALA A 348 -3.45 7.52 21.61
C ALA A 348 -4.59 8.51 21.88
N ILE A 349 -5.31 8.94 20.84
CA ILE A 349 -6.50 9.81 20.98
C ILE A 349 -7.57 9.11 21.83
N LEU A 350 -7.84 7.83 21.55
CA LEU A 350 -8.81 7.03 22.29
C LEU A 350 -8.40 6.84 23.76
N LEU A 351 -7.11 6.63 24.04
CA LEU A 351 -6.58 6.55 25.40
C LEU A 351 -6.75 7.88 26.16
N LEU A 352 -6.49 9.00 25.51
CA LEU A 352 -6.69 10.32 26.12
C LEU A 352 -8.17 10.59 26.42
N LEU A 353 -9.08 10.24 25.50
CA LEU A 353 -10.52 10.36 25.70
C LEU A 353 -11.01 9.44 26.82
N GLY A 354 -10.59 8.17 26.83
CA GLY A 354 -10.94 7.21 27.87
C GLY A 354 -10.41 7.62 29.25
N GLY A 355 -9.16 8.08 29.31
CA GLY A 355 -8.55 8.62 30.52
C GLY A 355 -9.26 9.87 31.03
N GLY A 356 -9.69 10.75 30.14
CA GLY A 356 -10.50 11.93 30.47
C GLY A 356 -11.85 11.57 31.07
N ILE A 357 -12.55 10.58 30.51
CA ILE A 357 -13.83 10.08 31.04
C ILE A 357 -13.65 9.47 32.42
N LEU A 358 -12.63 8.61 32.60
CA LEU A 358 -12.27 8.02 33.89
C LEU A 358 -11.92 9.08 34.94
N GLY A 359 -11.08 10.05 34.58
CA GLY A 359 -10.67 11.14 35.46
C GLY A 359 -11.86 12.00 35.86
N SER A 360 -12.72 12.37 34.90
CA SER A 360 -13.97 13.10 35.13
C SER A 360 -14.90 12.32 36.07
N TYR A 361 -15.05 11.01 35.87
CA TYR A 361 -15.84 10.15 36.76
C TYR A 361 -15.29 10.14 38.18
N VAL A 362 -13.98 9.95 38.36
CA VAL A 362 -13.36 9.95 39.70
C VAL A 362 -13.52 11.32 40.36
N PHE A 363 -13.32 12.41 39.62
CA PHE A 363 -13.47 13.77 40.11
C PHE A 363 -14.90 14.08 40.53
N LEU A 364 -15.89 13.82 39.66
CA LEU A 364 -17.31 13.99 39.97
C LEU A 364 -17.70 13.14 41.18
N ASN A 365 -17.30 11.88 41.23
CA ASN A 365 -17.63 11.01 42.36
C ASN A 365 -17.04 11.55 43.68
N ARG A 366 -15.79 12.04 43.67
CA ARG A 366 -15.19 12.69 44.85
C ARG A 366 -15.92 13.98 45.23
N TYR A 367 -16.22 14.84 44.26
CA TYR A 367 -16.93 16.10 44.47
C TYR A 367 -18.35 15.90 45.00
N TYR A 368 -19.12 14.96 44.43
CA TYR A 368 -20.44 14.62 44.93
C TYR A 368 -20.35 14.05 46.34
N GLN A 369 -19.40 13.16 46.63
CA GLN A 369 -19.25 12.63 48.00
C GLN A 369 -18.98 13.73 49.03
N SER A 370 -18.13 14.72 48.73
CA SER A 370 -17.91 15.87 49.62
C SER A 370 -19.15 16.75 49.75
N ALA A 371 -19.82 17.09 48.64
CA ALA A 371 -21.00 17.95 48.65
C ALA A 371 -22.21 17.29 49.34
N TYR A 372 -22.42 15.98 49.15
CA TYR A 372 -23.44 15.22 49.85
C TYR A 372 -23.12 15.08 51.33
N ALA A 373 -21.85 14.92 51.72
CA ALA A 373 -21.46 14.85 53.12
C ALA A 373 -21.76 16.16 53.87
N GLU A 374 -21.40 17.31 53.29
CA GLU A 374 -21.73 18.62 53.86
C GLU A 374 -23.23 18.84 53.99
N ARG A 375 -24.00 18.52 52.95
CA ARG A 375 -25.48 18.65 52.99
C ARG A 375 -26.11 17.71 54.01
N LEU A 376 -25.60 16.50 54.17
CA LEU A 376 -26.12 15.55 55.15
C LEU A 376 -25.84 16.02 56.59
N ILE A 377 -24.62 16.52 56.85
CA ILE A 377 -24.25 17.10 58.15
C ILE A 377 -25.09 18.35 58.43
N ALA A 378 -25.32 19.22 57.44
CA ALA A 378 -26.17 20.39 57.58
C ALA A 378 -27.62 20.01 57.89
N LEU A 379 -28.15 18.96 57.23
CA LEU A 379 -29.49 18.43 57.47
C LEU A 379 -29.60 17.83 58.88
N GLU A 380 -28.64 17.00 59.30
CA GLU A 380 -28.56 16.42 60.65
C GLU A 380 -28.45 17.50 61.73
N ALA A 381 -27.66 18.56 61.50
CA ALA A 381 -27.56 19.70 62.40
C ALA A 381 -28.86 20.52 62.48
N GLN A 382 -29.65 20.57 61.40
CA GLN A 382 -30.96 21.20 61.37
C GLN A 382 -31.98 20.43 62.21
N PHE A 383 -31.99 19.09 62.10
CA PHE A 383 -32.85 18.22 62.90
C PHE A 383 -32.42 18.14 64.37
N ALA A 384 -31.12 18.28 64.69
CA ALA A 384 -30.61 18.22 66.06
C ALA A 384 -30.90 19.47 66.91
N LYS A 385 -31.32 20.60 66.30
CA LYS A 385 -31.43 21.91 66.99
C LYS A 385 -32.83 22.36 67.38
N VAL A 386 -33.90 21.65 67.01
CA VAL A 386 -35.26 22.03 67.41
C VAL A 386 -35.76 21.07 68.49
N PRO A 387 -35.56 21.36 69.80
CA PRO A 387 -36.29 20.63 70.83
C PRO A 387 -37.79 20.86 70.60
N PRO A 388 -38.63 19.82 70.69
CA PRO A 388 -40.06 20.01 70.50
C PRO A 388 -40.57 21.02 71.53
N ASN A 389 -41.27 22.06 71.08
CA ASN A 389 -41.86 23.01 72.00
C ASN A 389 -43.02 22.32 72.73
N PHE A 390 -42.75 21.84 73.94
CA PHE A 390 -43.72 21.15 74.78
C PHE A 390 -44.66 22.10 75.54
N ASP A 391 -44.46 23.42 75.45
CA ASP A 391 -45.22 24.41 76.24
C ASP A 391 -46.69 24.48 75.81
N SER A 392 -46.98 24.23 74.53
CA SER A 392 -48.33 24.20 73.98
C SER A 392 -49.17 22.97 74.37
N PHE A 393 -48.55 21.94 74.95
CA PHE A 393 -49.21 20.66 75.28
C PHE A 393 -49.50 20.50 76.78
N GLY A 394 -49.27 21.53 77.59
CA GLY A 394 -49.57 21.52 79.02
C GLY A 394 -48.79 20.47 79.81
N PHE A 395 -47.56 20.14 79.37
CA PHE A 395 -46.70 19.18 80.06
C PHE A 395 -46.15 19.77 81.36
N SER A 396 -46.16 18.96 82.43
CA SER A 396 -45.41 19.29 83.65
C SER A 396 -43.90 19.25 83.36
N LYS A 397 -43.09 19.90 84.20
CA LYS A 397 -41.62 19.86 84.09
C LYS A 397 -41.12 18.42 83.95
N ARG A 398 -41.70 17.50 84.72
CA ARG A 398 -41.32 16.08 84.72
C ARG A 398 -41.76 15.32 83.48
N GLU A 399 -42.93 15.64 82.92
CA GLU A 399 -43.39 15.06 81.65
C GLU A 399 -42.51 15.51 80.46
N LYS A 400 -42.00 16.74 80.48
CA LYS A 400 -41.05 17.23 79.46
C LYS A 400 -39.75 16.45 79.49
N GLU A 401 -39.19 16.22 80.69
CA GLU A 401 -37.96 15.43 80.88
C GLU A 401 -38.14 13.99 80.37
N VAL A 402 -39.24 13.33 80.74
CA VAL A 402 -39.54 11.96 80.29
C VAL A 402 -39.75 11.90 78.78
N CYS A 403 -40.50 12.85 78.19
CA CYS A 403 -40.76 12.90 76.75
C CYS A 403 -39.46 13.09 75.93
N LEU A 404 -38.57 13.94 76.43
CA LEU A 404 -37.28 14.20 75.77
C LEU A 404 -36.37 12.96 75.80
N LEU A 405 -36.35 12.21 76.91
CA LEU A 405 -35.62 10.94 76.97
C LEU A 405 -36.26 9.85 76.10
N LEU A 406 -37.59 9.82 75.95
CA LEU A 406 -38.26 8.92 75.03
C LEU A 406 -37.86 9.18 73.56
N LEU A 407 -37.80 10.45 73.15
CA LEU A 407 -37.36 10.88 71.82
C LEU A 407 -35.85 10.67 71.58
N LYS A 408 -35.04 10.66 72.63
CA LYS A 408 -33.63 10.24 72.58
C LYS A 408 -33.45 8.72 72.50
N GLY A 409 -34.53 7.93 72.47
CA GLY A 409 -34.46 6.47 72.30
C GLY A 409 -34.35 5.66 73.60
N PHE A 410 -34.32 6.28 74.78
CA PHE A 410 -34.19 5.56 76.05
C PHE A 410 -35.41 4.67 76.35
N SER A 411 -35.20 3.49 76.92
CA SER A 411 -36.28 2.62 77.41
C SER A 411 -36.85 3.13 78.73
N ILE A 412 -38.09 2.74 79.08
CA ILE A 412 -38.76 3.15 80.32
C ILE A 412 -37.93 2.82 81.57
N ARG A 413 -37.23 1.67 81.58
CA ARG A 413 -36.30 1.31 82.68
C ARG A 413 -35.10 2.24 82.76
N GLN A 414 -34.48 2.59 81.62
CA GLN A 414 -33.35 3.51 81.59
C GLN A 414 -33.76 4.93 82.04
N ILE A 415 -34.95 5.38 81.64
CA ILE A 415 -35.50 6.66 82.08
C ILE A 415 -35.71 6.68 83.59
N GLY A 416 -36.24 5.59 84.17
CA GLY A 416 -36.40 5.46 85.63
C GLY A 416 -35.07 5.56 86.38
N GLY A 417 -34.03 4.90 85.86
CA GLY A 417 -32.68 5.00 86.41
C GLY A 417 -32.07 6.40 86.28
N GLN A 418 -32.25 7.07 85.13
CA GLN A 418 -31.66 8.39 84.87
C GLN A 418 -32.35 9.52 85.64
N LEU A 419 -33.65 9.36 85.92
CA LEU A 419 -34.45 10.34 86.64
C LEU A 419 -34.61 9.97 88.14
N SER A 420 -34.03 8.86 88.61
CA SER A 420 -34.17 8.34 89.98
C SER A 420 -35.63 8.19 90.42
N ILE A 421 -36.49 7.63 89.55
CA ILE A 421 -37.91 7.36 89.81
C ILE A 421 -38.29 5.93 89.45
N ALA A 422 -39.30 5.38 90.12
CA ALA A 422 -39.75 4.01 89.89
C ALA A 422 -40.28 3.82 88.46
N PHE A 423 -40.14 2.59 87.95
CA PHE A 423 -40.60 2.20 86.61
C PHE A 423 -42.07 2.58 86.37
N ASP A 424 -42.94 2.32 87.36
CA ASP A 424 -44.37 2.62 87.27
C ASP A 424 -44.65 4.13 87.20
N THR A 425 -43.82 4.95 87.86
CA THR A 425 -43.91 6.42 87.78
C THR A 425 -43.59 6.91 86.37
N VAL A 426 -42.56 6.35 85.73
CA VAL A 426 -42.23 6.67 84.32
C VAL A 426 -43.38 6.22 83.40
N ASN A 427 -43.94 5.03 83.63
CA ASN A 427 -45.04 4.51 82.83
C ASN A 427 -46.30 5.39 82.93
N ASN A 428 -46.60 5.89 84.14
CA ASN A 428 -47.67 6.86 84.36
C ASN A 428 -47.41 8.19 83.63
N HIS A 429 -46.18 8.70 83.65
CA HIS A 429 -45.80 9.86 82.85
C HIS A 429 -45.97 9.60 81.34
N CYS A 430 -45.55 8.44 80.82
CA CYS A 430 -45.74 8.06 79.42
C CYS A 430 -47.23 8.05 79.02
N ARG A 431 -48.11 7.48 79.85
CA ARG A 431 -49.57 7.48 79.61
C ARG A 431 -50.13 8.90 79.59
N SER A 432 -49.70 9.75 80.52
CA SER A 432 -50.14 11.15 80.57
C SER A 432 -49.66 11.92 79.34
N ILE A 433 -48.40 11.74 78.93
CA ILE A 433 -47.83 12.33 77.71
C ILE A 433 -48.61 11.90 76.47
N TYR A 434 -48.87 10.60 76.30
CA TYR A 434 -49.61 10.07 75.15
C TYR A 434 -51.03 10.61 75.10
N ARG A 435 -51.72 10.67 76.24
CA ARG A 435 -53.04 11.28 76.37
C ARG A 435 -53.03 12.77 75.99
N LYS A 436 -52.10 13.55 76.53
CA LYS A 436 -51.98 14.99 76.24
C LYS A 436 -51.61 15.29 74.78
N LEU A 437 -50.96 14.35 74.10
CA LEU A 437 -50.59 14.45 72.68
C LEU A 437 -51.63 13.86 71.73
N GLY A 438 -52.63 13.14 72.23
CA GLY A 438 -53.63 12.43 71.43
C GLY A 438 -53.06 11.24 70.64
N ILE A 439 -51.98 10.63 71.11
CA ILE A 439 -51.30 9.51 70.45
C ILE A 439 -51.47 8.22 71.26
N LYS A 440 -51.31 7.06 70.60
CA LYS A 440 -51.50 5.73 71.22
C LYS A 440 -50.20 4.95 71.38
N SER A 441 -49.13 5.36 70.73
CA SER A 441 -47.88 4.59 70.71
C SER A 441 -46.62 5.45 70.75
N ARG A 442 -45.53 4.83 71.20
CA ARG A 442 -44.19 5.41 71.09
C ARG A 442 -43.79 5.70 69.64
N LYS A 443 -44.25 4.88 68.70
CA LYS A 443 -43.99 5.08 67.27
C LYS A 443 -44.64 6.37 66.75
N GLU A 444 -45.87 6.65 67.19
CA GLU A 444 -46.55 7.93 66.89
C GLU A 444 -45.88 9.12 67.56
N LEU A 445 -45.29 8.94 68.76
CA LEU A 445 -44.49 9.99 69.41
C LEU A 445 -43.29 10.39 68.53
N PHE A 446 -42.57 9.40 67.99
CA PHE A 446 -41.48 9.66 67.05
C PHE A 446 -41.98 10.27 65.74
N LEU A 447 -43.08 9.79 65.16
CA LEU A 447 -43.63 10.41 63.95
C LEU A 447 -44.02 11.89 64.14
N LYS A 448 -44.41 12.28 65.35
CA LYS A 448 -44.86 13.64 65.67
C LYS A 448 -43.71 14.59 65.99
N PHE A 449 -42.57 14.09 66.45
CA PHE A 449 -41.49 14.93 67.02
C PHE A 449 -40.05 14.44 66.78
N GLY A 450 -39.84 13.30 66.11
CA GLY A 450 -38.53 12.74 65.78
C GLY A 450 -38.34 12.65 64.27
#